data_AF-A0A832W654-F1
#
_entry.id   AF-A0A832W654-F1
#
_cell.length_a   1.000
_cell.length_b   1.000
_cell.length_c   1.000
_cell.angle_alpha   90.00
_cell.angle_beta   90.00
_cell.angle_gamma   90.00
#
_symmetry.space_group_name_H-M   'P 1'
#
loop_
_entity.id
_entity.type
_entity.pdbx_description
1 polymer ?
#
loop_
_entity_poly.entity_id
_entity_poly.type
_entity_poly.pdbx_seq_one_letter_code
_entity_poly.pdbx_strand_id
1 'polypeptide(L)'
;MVEPEDLQSLKTIAQLGGCYGPIWLSSQSLGNELGISPQTASRRLIALERQRLIARSMRPDGQYVALTPEGEQVLRREYADYVRIFNPERRQYTLTGTVISGLGEGRYYMSLPYYREQFSASLGFDPFPGTLNVRLDPPSIQVRKHIENAGWIEIPGFTADDRTFGGARVLPCRIRGHKCAIVVPSRTHYPEDIIEIIAGCELRKALNLNDNDKIEVEVTHDHD
;
A
#
# COMPACT_ATOMS: atom_id res chain seq x y z
N MET A 1 23.36 -1.61 -8.14
CA MET A 1 23.04 -1.80 -6.71
C MET A 1 23.82 -0.74 -5.95
N VAL A 2 23.24 -0.08 -4.96
CA VAL A 2 23.96 0.94 -4.19
C VAL A 2 24.84 0.22 -3.18
N GLU A 3 26.11 0.59 -3.09
CA GLU A 3 27.02 -0.01 -2.11
C GLU A 3 26.52 0.27 -0.67
N PRO A 4 26.65 -0.66 0.29
CA PRO A 4 26.12 -0.49 1.64
C PRO A 4 26.59 0.80 2.33
N GLU A 5 27.83 1.18 2.07
CA GLU A 5 28.44 2.40 2.59
C GLU A 5 27.83 3.70 2.03
N ASP A 6 27.50 3.68 0.74
CA ASP A 6 26.83 4.79 0.06
C ASP A 6 25.38 4.87 0.54
N LEU A 7 24.70 3.73 0.71
CA LEU A 7 23.35 3.64 1.26
C LEU A 7 23.29 4.22 2.67
N GLN A 8 24.25 3.91 3.54
CA GLN A 8 24.34 4.48 4.88
C GLN A 8 24.48 6.01 4.82
N SER A 9 25.28 6.52 3.87
CA SER A 9 25.46 7.97 3.70
C SER A 9 24.20 8.66 3.18
N LEU A 10 23.50 8.02 2.23
CA LEU A 10 22.21 8.49 1.72
C LEU A 10 21.14 8.56 2.83
N LYS A 11 21.08 7.53 3.69
CA LYS A 11 20.21 7.48 4.88
C LYS A 11 20.52 8.62 5.84
N THR A 12 21.80 8.87 6.14
CA THR A 12 22.19 9.98 7.01
C THR A 12 21.77 11.34 6.45
N ILE A 13 21.95 11.58 5.15
CA ILE A 13 21.49 12.83 4.51
C ILE A 13 19.96 12.98 4.64
N ALA A 14 19.21 11.88 4.45
CA ALA A 14 17.76 11.87 4.64
C ALA A 14 17.35 12.18 6.09
N GLN A 15 18.02 11.59 7.08
CA GLN A 15 17.79 11.84 8.52
C GLN A 15 18.05 13.29 8.91
N LEU A 16 19.00 13.95 8.25
CA LEU A 16 19.29 15.38 8.42
C LEU A 16 18.28 16.30 7.70
N GLY A 17 17.28 15.74 7.01
CA GLY A 17 16.20 16.49 6.35
C GLY A 17 16.29 16.57 4.82
N GLY A 18 17.25 15.88 4.19
CA GLY A 18 17.50 15.95 2.75
C GLY A 18 16.34 15.52 1.84
N CYS A 19 15.31 14.83 2.37
CA CYS A 19 14.08 14.50 1.64
C CYS A 19 13.11 15.69 1.49
N TYR A 20 13.22 16.70 2.37
CA TYR A 20 12.29 17.85 2.42
C TYR A 20 12.87 19.10 1.76
N GLY A 21 14.09 19.01 1.23
CA GLY A 21 14.78 20.08 0.51
C GLY A 21 16.30 20.04 0.71
N PRO A 22 17.03 20.96 0.06
CA PRO A 22 18.48 21.06 0.23
C PRO A 22 18.87 21.45 1.65
N ILE A 23 19.68 20.61 2.29
CA ILE A 23 20.28 20.87 3.61
C ILE A 23 21.72 21.35 3.46
N TRP A 24 22.15 22.28 4.30
CA TRP A 24 23.57 22.64 4.38
C TRP A 24 24.34 21.45 4.96
N LEU A 25 25.31 20.92 4.21
CA LEU A 25 26.06 19.73 4.60
C LEU A 25 27.47 19.75 4.01
N SER A 26 28.47 19.90 4.87
CA SER A 26 29.88 19.77 4.52
C SER A 26 30.36 18.30 4.59
N SER A 27 31.48 17.99 3.94
CA SER A 27 32.12 16.68 4.08
C SER A 27 32.59 16.41 5.52
N GLN A 28 32.93 17.45 6.29
CA GLN A 28 33.35 17.31 7.69
C GLN A 28 32.17 16.97 8.60
N SER A 29 31.03 17.66 8.43
CA SER A 29 29.81 17.38 9.19
C SER A 29 29.25 15.99 8.88
N LEU A 30 29.24 15.58 7.59
CA LEU A 30 28.83 14.23 7.22
C LEU A 30 29.80 13.17 7.77
N GLY A 31 31.11 13.45 7.75
CA GLY A 31 32.13 12.59 8.33
C GLY A 31 31.92 12.36 9.83
N ASN A 32 31.64 13.44 10.57
CA ASN A 32 31.35 13.37 12.00
C ASN A 32 30.09 12.53 12.30
N GLU A 33 29.01 12.73 11.55
CA GLU A 33 27.74 11.99 11.72
C GLU A 33 27.91 10.49 11.44
N LEU A 34 28.78 10.13 10.50
CA LEU A 34 29.05 8.75 10.10
C LEU A 34 30.22 8.10 10.84
N GLY A 35 30.97 8.84 11.66
CA GLY A 35 32.20 8.35 12.29
C GLY A 35 33.32 8.01 11.29
N ILE A 36 33.42 8.74 10.17
CA ILE A 36 34.40 8.52 9.10
C ILE A 36 35.21 9.79 8.80
N SER A 37 36.34 9.65 8.09
CA SER A 37 37.15 10.81 7.70
C SER A 37 36.42 11.73 6.71
N PRO A 38 36.66 13.06 6.74
CA PRO A 38 36.07 14.00 5.78
C PRO A 38 36.37 13.65 4.32
N GLN A 39 37.53 13.07 4.03
CA GLN A 39 37.91 12.60 2.69
C GLN A 39 37.01 11.45 2.22
N THR A 40 36.69 10.51 3.13
CA THR A 40 35.78 9.40 2.85
C THR A 40 34.36 9.91 2.63
N ALA A 41 33.88 10.81 3.48
CA ALA A 41 32.57 11.44 3.32
C ALA A 41 32.46 12.19 1.98
N SER A 42 33.50 12.93 1.59
CA SER A 42 33.57 13.61 0.29
C SER A 42 33.47 12.61 -0.87
N ARG A 43 34.22 11.50 -0.81
CA ARG A 43 34.16 10.42 -1.82
C ARG A 43 32.75 9.84 -1.94
N ARG A 44 32.05 9.60 -0.82
CA ARG A 44 30.69 9.06 -0.81
C ARG A 44 29.66 10.05 -1.37
N LEU A 45 29.78 11.34 -1.05
CA LEU A 45 28.94 12.38 -1.66
C LEU A 45 29.10 12.43 -3.19
N ILE A 46 30.34 12.35 -3.69
CA ILE A 46 30.60 12.30 -5.13
C ILE A 46 30.02 11.02 -5.75
N ALA A 47 30.13 9.87 -5.07
CA ALA A 47 29.58 8.61 -5.55
C ALA A 47 28.04 8.64 -5.64
N LEU A 48 27.37 9.17 -4.61
CA LEU A 48 25.91 9.33 -4.59
C LEU A 48 25.40 10.30 -5.67
N GLU A 49 26.11 11.40 -5.89
CA GLU A 49 25.80 12.37 -6.95
C GLU A 49 25.98 11.76 -8.34
N ARG A 50 27.07 11.02 -8.56
CA ARG A 50 27.31 10.29 -9.83
C ARG A 50 26.22 9.26 -10.11
N GLN A 51 25.68 8.64 -9.07
CA GLN A 51 24.54 7.71 -9.15
C GLN A 51 23.18 8.42 -9.27
N ARG A 52 23.16 9.77 -9.26
CA ARG A 52 21.95 10.61 -9.27
C ARG A 52 21.01 10.36 -8.10
N LEU A 53 21.54 9.92 -6.96
CA LEU A 53 20.75 9.69 -5.74
C LEU A 53 20.64 10.95 -4.87
N ILE A 54 21.56 11.89 -5.07
CA ILE A 54 21.51 13.21 -4.44
C ILE A 54 21.77 14.29 -5.49
N ALA A 55 21.24 15.48 -5.24
CA ALA A 55 21.61 16.69 -5.93
C ALA A 55 22.46 17.55 -4.98
N ARG A 56 23.59 18.05 -5.49
CA ARG A 56 24.48 18.95 -4.74
C ARG A 56 24.52 20.33 -5.40
N SER A 57 24.54 21.37 -4.57
CA SER A 57 24.67 22.75 -5.01
C SER A 57 25.74 23.44 -4.18
N MET A 58 26.75 23.99 -4.85
CA MET A 58 27.75 24.84 -4.22
C MET A 58 27.27 26.28 -4.27
N ARG A 59 27.16 26.90 -3.11
CA ARG A 59 26.83 28.31 -2.93
C ARG A 59 27.96 29.02 -2.17
N PRO A 60 28.03 30.37 -2.17
CA PRO A 60 29.08 31.10 -1.47
C PRO A 60 29.17 30.79 0.04
N ASP A 61 28.04 30.44 0.65
CA ASP A 61 27.88 30.09 2.07
C ASP A 61 28.05 28.59 2.36
N GLY A 62 28.27 27.76 1.33
CA GLY A 62 28.67 26.37 1.48
C GLY A 62 27.97 25.40 0.55
N GLN A 63 28.03 24.12 0.91
CA GLN A 63 27.47 23.03 0.13
C GLN A 63 26.07 22.68 0.63
N TYR A 64 25.13 22.59 -0.30
CA TYR A 64 23.78 22.12 -0.06
C TYR A 64 23.54 20.78 -0.74
N VAL A 65 22.86 19.86 -0.05
CA VAL A 65 22.61 18.50 -0.53
C VAL A 65 21.14 18.15 -0.31
N ALA A 66 20.48 17.61 -1.33
CA ALA A 66 19.13 17.05 -1.23
C ALA A 66 19.12 15.64 -1.83
N LEU A 67 18.19 14.80 -1.37
CA LEU A 67 17.89 13.57 -2.09
C LEU A 67 17.14 13.89 -3.38
N THR A 68 17.43 13.12 -4.42
CA THR A 68 16.60 13.07 -5.62
C THR A 68 15.43 12.11 -5.41
N PRO A 69 14.40 12.12 -6.27
CA PRO A 69 13.35 11.09 -6.26
C PRO A 69 13.93 9.66 -6.34
N GLU A 70 15.01 9.46 -7.11
CA GLU A 70 15.69 8.18 -7.23
C GLU A 70 16.38 7.76 -5.91
N GLY A 71 17.04 8.71 -5.23
CA GLY A 71 17.65 8.46 -3.92
C GLY A 71 16.61 8.12 -2.86
N GLU A 72 15.49 8.85 -2.83
CA GLU A 72 14.39 8.56 -1.93
C GLU A 72 13.80 7.16 -2.20
N GLN A 73 13.66 6.78 -3.48
CA GLN A 73 13.17 5.46 -3.86
C GLN A 73 14.10 4.32 -3.40
N VAL A 74 15.41 4.54 -3.36
CA VAL A 74 16.37 3.57 -2.79
C VAL A 74 16.08 3.36 -1.30
N LEU A 75 15.91 4.44 -0.53
CA LEU A 75 15.60 4.34 0.89
C LEU A 75 14.21 3.73 1.15
N ARG A 76 13.22 4.00 0.29
CA ARG A 76 11.89 3.38 0.38
C ARG A 76 11.94 1.87 0.16
N ARG A 77 12.81 1.39 -0.74
CA ARG A 77 13.03 -0.06 -0.94
C ARG A 77 13.69 -0.68 0.29
N GLU A 78 14.74 -0.06 0.82
CA GLU A 78 15.40 -0.51 2.05
C GLU A 78 14.41 -0.58 3.23
N TYR A 79 13.58 0.44 3.39
CA TYR A 79 12.50 0.45 4.40
C TYR A 79 11.51 -0.69 4.18
N ALA A 80 11.07 -0.94 2.95
CA ALA A 80 10.18 -2.05 2.64
C ALA A 80 10.83 -3.40 2.98
N ASP A 81 12.14 -3.55 2.81
CA ASP A 81 12.89 -4.75 3.16
C ASP A 81 12.91 -4.95 4.68
N TYR A 82 13.18 -3.90 5.45
CA TYR A 82 13.09 -3.93 6.90
C TYR A 82 11.67 -4.22 7.40
N VAL A 83 10.63 -3.66 6.78
CA VAL A 83 9.23 -3.98 7.10
C VAL A 83 8.98 -5.48 6.91
N ARG A 84 9.50 -6.10 5.84
CA ARG A 84 9.36 -7.55 5.61
C ARG A 84 10.15 -8.39 6.62
N ILE A 85 11.33 -7.94 7.04
CA ILE A 85 12.19 -8.66 8.00
C ILE A 85 11.62 -8.60 9.41
N PHE A 86 11.25 -7.40 9.87
CA PHE A 86 10.85 -7.17 11.26
C PHE A 86 9.36 -7.27 11.51
N ASN A 87 8.54 -7.29 10.45
CA ASN A 87 7.11 -7.59 10.54
C ASN A 87 6.73 -8.77 9.64
N PRO A 88 7.29 -9.99 9.85
CA PRO A 88 6.96 -11.15 9.04
C PRO A 88 5.45 -11.49 9.09
N GLU A 89 4.80 -11.18 10.22
CA GLU A 89 3.37 -11.33 10.49
C GLU A 89 2.51 -10.15 9.95
N ARG A 90 3.10 -8.98 9.62
CA ARG A 90 2.36 -7.79 9.18
C ARG A 90 2.77 -7.35 7.78
N ARG A 91 2.39 -8.14 6.78
CA ARG A 91 2.19 -7.63 5.41
C ARG A 91 0.92 -6.77 5.38
N GLN A 92 0.90 -5.68 6.13
CA GLN A 92 -0.25 -4.76 6.20
C GLN A 92 -0.17 -3.80 5.02
N TYR A 93 -1.12 -3.90 4.10
CA TYR A 93 -1.25 -2.97 2.99
C TYR A 93 -2.39 -2.00 3.29
N THR A 94 -2.18 -0.71 3.07
CA THR A 94 -3.24 0.29 3.20
C THR A 94 -3.61 0.81 1.82
N LEU A 95 -4.89 0.69 1.46
CA LEU A 95 -5.47 1.29 0.27
C LEU A 95 -6.29 2.51 0.68
N THR A 96 -5.99 3.66 0.11
CA THR A 96 -6.80 4.87 0.26
C THR A 96 -7.68 5.08 -0.96
N GLY A 97 -8.87 5.62 -0.74
CA GLY A 97 -9.78 5.92 -1.83
C GLY A 97 -11.01 6.70 -1.41
N THR A 98 -11.94 6.80 -2.35
CA THR A 98 -13.13 7.63 -2.27
C THR A 98 -14.36 6.75 -2.45
N VAL A 99 -15.32 6.86 -1.54
CA VAL A 99 -16.58 6.11 -1.62
C VAL A 99 -17.39 6.56 -2.85
N ILE A 100 -17.88 5.60 -3.62
CA ILE A 100 -18.73 5.84 -4.80
C ILE A 100 -19.99 4.96 -4.76
N SER A 101 -21.06 5.42 -5.39
CA SER A 101 -22.21 4.57 -5.69
C SER A 101 -21.92 3.69 -6.93
N GLY A 102 -22.34 2.42 -6.87
CA GLY A 102 -22.36 1.53 -8.03
C GLY A 102 -23.77 1.34 -8.59
N LEU A 103 -23.92 0.37 -9.51
CA LEU A 103 -25.20 0.02 -10.13
C LEU A 103 -26.15 -0.78 -9.21
N GLY A 104 -25.70 -1.14 -8.00
CA GLY A 104 -26.50 -1.89 -7.03
C GLY A 104 -26.55 -3.41 -7.27
N GLU A 105 -25.84 -3.93 -8.27
CA GLU A 105 -25.84 -5.35 -8.63
C GLU A 105 -25.28 -6.25 -7.51
N GLY A 106 -24.33 -5.75 -6.71
CA GLY A 106 -23.76 -6.49 -5.58
C GLY A 106 -24.81 -6.98 -4.58
N ARG A 107 -25.93 -6.26 -4.42
CA ARG A 107 -27.05 -6.69 -3.56
C ARG A 107 -27.61 -8.05 -3.99
N TYR A 108 -27.79 -8.25 -5.30
CA TYR A 108 -28.35 -9.49 -5.83
C TYR A 108 -27.44 -10.68 -5.49
N TYR A 109 -26.15 -10.57 -5.80
CA TYR A 109 -25.18 -11.65 -5.55
C TYR A 109 -24.98 -11.92 -4.06
N MET A 110 -24.89 -10.87 -3.22
CA MET A 110 -24.74 -11.02 -1.77
C MET A 110 -26.00 -11.56 -1.07
N SER A 111 -27.14 -11.62 -1.78
CA SER A 111 -28.38 -12.21 -1.26
C SER A 111 -28.52 -13.70 -1.61
N LEU A 112 -27.68 -14.26 -2.49
CA LEU A 112 -27.78 -15.66 -2.89
C LEU A 112 -27.31 -16.57 -1.74
N PRO A 113 -28.13 -17.56 -1.31
CA PRO A 113 -27.82 -18.42 -0.16
C PRO A 113 -26.44 -19.08 -0.25
N TYR A 114 -26.09 -19.60 -1.42
CA TYR A 114 -24.80 -20.25 -1.65
C TYR A 114 -23.63 -19.31 -1.33
N TYR A 115 -23.60 -18.09 -1.88
CA TYR A 115 -22.51 -17.16 -1.60
C TYR A 115 -22.49 -16.72 -0.14
N ARG A 116 -23.66 -16.51 0.47
CA ARG A 116 -23.76 -16.14 1.89
C ARG A 116 -23.14 -17.20 2.79
N GLU A 117 -23.41 -18.48 2.53
CA GLU A 117 -22.82 -19.61 3.24
C GLU A 117 -21.28 -19.66 3.05
N GLN A 118 -20.81 -19.53 1.80
CA GLN A 118 -19.37 -19.55 1.51
C GLN A 118 -18.61 -18.39 2.15
N PHE A 119 -19.16 -17.17 2.11
CA PHE A 119 -18.57 -16.01 2.75
C PHE A 119 -18.62 -16.12 4.28
N SER A 120 -19.71 -16.62 4.86
CA SER A 120 -19.81 -16.84 6.31
C SER A 120 -18.76 -17.83 6.80
N ALA A 121 -18.59 -18.94 6.10
CA ALA A 121 -17.58 -19.94 6.43
C ALA A 121 -16.15 -19.40 6.26
N SER A 122 -15.87 -18.64 5.20
CA SER A 122 -14.53 -18.15 4.88
C SER A 122 -14.11 -16.90 5.67
N LEU A 123 -15.05 -16.03 6.02
CA LEU A 123 -14.78 -14.70 6.60
C LEU A 123 -15.24 -14.57 8.06
N GLY A 124 -16.00 -15.55 8.56
CA GLY A 124 -16.53 -15.54 9.92
C GLY A 124 -17.63 -14.50 10.18
N PHE A 125 -18.28 -14.01 9.12
CA PHE A 125 -19.45 -13.14 9.22
C PHE A 125 -20.44 -13.37 8.08
N ASP A 126 -21.74 -13.20 8.36
CA ASP A 126 -22.78 -13.22 7.34
C ASP A 126 -22.82 -11.88 6.59
N PRO A 127 -22.54 -11.83 5.27
CA PRO A 127 -22.43 -10.57 4.55
C PRO A 127 -23.77 -9.83 4.48
N PHE A 128 -23.72 -8.51 4.65
CA PHE A 128 -24.83 -7.63 4.35
C PHE A 128 -25.15 -7.69 2.84
N PRO A 129 -26.44 -7.62 2.41
CA PRO A 129 -26.82 -7.66 1.01
C PRO A 129 -26.48 -6.34 0.27
N GLY A 130 -25.19 -6.17 -0.03
CA GLY A 130 -24.63 -5.05 -0.79
C GLY A 130 -23.11 -4.99 -0.68
N THR A 131 -22.50 -4.16 -1.53
CA THR A 131 -21.06 -3.87 -1.53
C THR A 131 -20.83 -2.38 -1.32
N LEU A 132 -19.74 -2.03 -0.63
CA LEU A 132 -19.21 -0.68 -0.61
C LEU A 132 -18.19 -0.55 -1.74
N ASN A 133 -18.43 0.38 -2.67
CA ASN A 133 -17.53 0.62 -3.78
C ASN A 133 -16.61 1.79 -3.47
N VAL A 134 -15.33 1.61 -3.78
CA VAL A 134 -14.28 2.58 -3.46
C VAL A 134 -13.43 2.79 -4.70
N ARG A 135 -13.33 4.05 -5.14
CA ARG A 135 -12.35 4.47 -6.15
C ARG A 135 -11.03 4.77 -5.47
N LEU A 136 -10.02 3.95 -5.75
CA LEU A 136 -8.67 4.07 -5.24
C LEU A 136 -8.00 5.36 -5.72
N ASP A 137 -7.23 5.98 -4.82
CA ASP A 137 -6.32 7.04 -5.21
C ASP A 137 -5.16 6.47 -6.07
N PRO A 138 -4.51 7.27 -6.95
CA PRO A 138 -3.49 6.76 -7.87
C PRO A 138 -2.35 5.94 -7.23
N PRO A 139 -1.81 6.30 -6.05
CA PRO A 139 -0.81 5.46 -5.36
C PRO A 139 -1.37 4.10 -4.95
N SER A 140 -2.63 4.05 -4.50
CA SER A 140 -3.30 2.85 -4.04
C SER A 140 -3.60 1.86 -5.17
N ILE A 141 -3.69 2.32 -6.42
CA ILE A 141 -3.77 1.42 -7.59
C ILE A 141 -2.51 0.56 -7.71
N GLN A 142 -1.33 1.13 -7.43
CA GLN A 142 -0.09 0.34 -7.43
C GLN A 142 -0.08 -0.66 -6.28
N VAL A 143 -0.51 -0.25 -5.08
CA VAL A 143 -0.63 -1.15 -3.92
C VAL A 143 -1.61 -2.29 -4.22
N ARG A 144 -2.74 -2.02 -4.89
CA ARG A 144 -3.70 -3.04 -5.34
C ARG A 144 -3.03 -4.12 -6.20
N LYS A 145 -2.09 -3.76 -7.09
CA LYS A 145 -1.34 -4.73 -7.90
C LYS A 145 -0.40 -5.60 -7.07
N HIS A 146 0.12 -5.06 -5.96
CA HIS A 146 1.01 -5.81 -5.08
C HIS A 146 0.26 -6.82 -4.20
N ILE A 147 -0.99 -6.52 -3.81
CA ILE A 147 -1.83 -7.46 -3.05
C ILE A 147 -2.43 -8.58 -3.91
N GLU A 148 -2.20 -8.58 -5.23
CA GLU A 148 -2.62 -9.67 -6.12
C GLU A 148 -2.03 -11.03 -5.70
N ASN A 149 -0.81 -11.00 -5.15
CA ASN A 149 -0.13 -12.18 -4.59
C ASN A 149 -0.36 -12.34 -3.07
N ALA A 150 -1.34 -11.63 -2.51
CA ALA A 150 -1.74 -11.83 -1.12
C ALA A 150 -2.55 -13.14 -0.98
N GLY A 151 -2.77 -13.59 0.25
CA GLY A 151 -3.57 -14.80 0.56
C GLY A 151 -5.06 -14.61 0.27
N TRP A 152 -5.42 -14.53 -1.00
CA TRP A 152 -6.80 -14.53 -1.46
C TRP A 152 -7.46 -15.88 -1.15
N ILE A 153 -8.70 -15.82 -0.67
CA ILE A 153 -9.54 -16.99 -0.45
C ILE A 153 -10.45 -17.15 -1.67
N GLU A 154 -10.36 -18.30 -2.33
CA GLU A 154 -11.19 -18.63 -3.48
C GLU A 154 -12.59 -19.07 -3.03
N ILE A 155 -13.60 -18.50 -3.66
CA ILE A 155 -15.02 -18.81 -3.46
C ILE A 155 -15.52 -19.48 -4.75
N PRO A 156 -15.76 -20.81 -4.72
CA PRO A 156 -16.11 -21.55 -5.93
C PRO A 156 -17.46 -21.09 -6.47
N GLY A 157 -17.59 -21.03 -7.80
CA GLY A 157 -18.88 -20.82 -8.46
C GLY A 157 -19.81 -22.02 -8.30
N PHE A 158 -21.07 -21.86 -8.71
CA PHE A 158 -22.10 -22.90 -8.61
C PHE A 158 -23.09 -22.82 -9.78
N THR A 159 -23.90 -23.87 -9.94
CA THR A 159 -25.01 -23.90 -10.91
C THR A 159 -26.31 -24.06 -10.15
N ALA A 160 -27.31 -23.24 -10.49
CA ALA A 160 -28.67 -23.34 -9.97
C ALA A 160 -29.67 -22.90 -11.05
N ASP A 161 -30.81 -23.57 -11.14
CA ASP A 161 -31.91 -23.25 -12.07
C ASP A 161 -31.44 -23.01 -13.52
N ASP A 162 -30.64 -23.95 -14.06
CA ASP A 162 -30.03 -23.89 -15.40
C ASP A 162 -29.16 -22.65 -15.68
N ARG A 163 -28.71 -21.95 -14.62
CA ARG A 163 -27.76 -20.84 -14.68
C ARG A 163 -26.47 -21.17 -13.96
N THR A 164 -25.33 -20.82 -14.58
CA THR A 164 -24.01 -20.93 -13.96
C THR A 164 -23.55 -19.59 -13.41
N PHE A 165 -23.29 -19.56 -12.11
CA PHE A 165 -22.72 -18.43 -11.39
C PHE A 165 -21.20 -18.58 -11.30
N GLY A 166 -20.46 -17.50 -11.55
CA GLY A 166 -19.00 -17.50 -11.51
C GLY A 166 -18.44 -17.68 -10.10
N GLY A 167 -17.15 -17.97 -9.97
CA GLY A 167 -16.48 -17.85 -8.68
C GLY A 167 -16.28 -16.38 -8.28
N ALA A 168 -15.72 -16.21 -7.09
CA ALA A 168 -15.12 -14.96 -6.66
C ALA A 168 -13.87 -15.30 -5.85
N ARG A 169 -13.03 -14.30 -5.61
CA ARG A 169 -11.99 -14.38 -4.59
C ARG A 169 -12.17 -13.23 -3.62
N VAL A 170 -11.87 -13.48 -2.35
CA VAL A 170 -11.97 -12.50 -1.29
C VAL A 170 -10.66 -12.33 -0.55
N LEU A 171 -10.38 -11.10 -0.14
CA LEU A 171 -9.21 -10.76 0.65
C LEU A 171 -9.67 -10.08 1.94
N PRO A 172 -9.45 -10.69 3.11
CA PRO A 172 -9.79 -10.09 4.40
C PRO A 172 -9.16 -8.69 4.56
N CYS A 173 -9.96 -7.76 5.08
CA CYS A 173 -9.51 -6.40 5.34
C CYS A 173 -10.28 -5.75 6.49
N ARG A 174 -9.90 -4.53 6.84
CA ARG A 174 -10.54 -3.73 7.89
C ARG A 174 -10.75 -2.29 7.44
N ILE A 175 -11.84 -1.70 7.89
CA ILE A 175 -12.12 -0.27 7.74
C ILE A 175 -12.52 0.26 9.11
N ARG A 176 -11.73 1.17 9.69
CA ARG A 176 -11.98 1.75 11.02
C ARG A 176 -12.31 0.67 12.07
N GLY A 177 -11.58 -0.45 12.04
CA GLY A 177 -11.75 -1.58 12.96
C GLY A 177 -12.82 -2.61 12.57
N HIS A 178 -13.73 -2.31 11.64
CA HIS A 178 -14.74 -3.27 11.18
C HIS A 178 -14.10 -4.37 10.34
N LYS A 179 -14.47 -5.63 10.59
CA LYS A 179 -14.08 -6.77 9.75
C LYS A 179 -14.82 -6.70 8.42
N CYS A 180 -14.06 -6.74 7.34
CA CYS A 180 -14.53 -6.64 5.97
C CYS A 180 -13.75 -7.62 5.07
N ALA A 181 -14.12 -7.69 3.79
CA ALA A 181 -13.27 -8.28 2.76
C ALA A 181 -13.42 -7.54 1.44
N ILE A 182 -12.32 -7.41 0.71
CA ILE A 182 -12.36 -7.01 -0.70
C ILE A 182 -12.87 -8.23 -1.48
N VAL A 183 -13.84 -8.04 -2.38
CA VAL A 183 -14.38 -9.10 -3.23
C VAL A 183 -14.07 -8.82 -4.70
N VAL A 184 -13.60 -9.84 -5.42
CA VAL A 184 -13.33 -9.78 -6.86
C VAL A 184 -14.02 -10.96 -7.55
N PRO A 185 -15.05 -10.74 -8.37
CA PRO A 185 -15.70 -11.80 -9.13
C PRO A 185 -14.80 -12.31 -10.27
N SER A 186 -14.79 -13.62 -10.54
CA SER A 186 -13.89 -14.22 -11.54
C SER A 186 -14.20 -13.85 -12.99
N ARG A 187 -15.42 -13.35 -13.28
CA ARG A 187 -15.91 -13.13 -14.65
C ARG A 187 -16.09 -11.66 -15.04
N THR A 188 -15.81 -10.71 -14.15
CA THR A 188 -16.06 -9.28 -14.41
C THR A 188 -14.76 -8.52 -14.58
N HIS A 189 -14.62 -7.79 -15.70
CA HIS A 189 -13.56 -6.80 -15.87
C HIS A 189 -14.02 -5.49 -15.21
N TYR A 190 -13.67 -5.32 -13.94
CA TYR A 190 -13.81 -4.04 -13.27
C TYR A 190 -12.56 -3.20 -13.49
N PRO A 191 -12.69 -1.86 -13.63
CA PRO A 191 -11.54 -0.96 -13.64
C PRO A 191 -10.57 -1.20 -12.46
N GLU A 192 -9.27 -1.11 -12.74
CA GLU A 192 -8.19 -1.32 -11.74
C GLU A 192 -8.22 -0.27 -10.61
N ASP A 193 -8.95 0.82 -10.78
CA ASP A 193 -9.12 1.86 -9.78
C ASP A 193 -10.33 1.64 -8.86
N ILE A 194 -11.17 0.62 -9.07
CA ILE A 194 -12.33 0.36 -8.19
C ILE A 194 -12.20 -0.98 -7.49
N ILE A 195 -12.41 -0.96 -6.18
CA ILE A 195 -12.60 -2.16 -5.36
C ILE A 195 -14.02 -2.21 -4.78
N GLU A 196 -14.53 -3.43 -4.60
CA GLU A 196 -15.78 -3.70 -3.91
C GLU A 196 -15.49 -4.36 -2.56
N ILE A 197 -16.20 -3.93 -1.52
CA ILE A 197 -15.96 -4.38 -0.14
C ILE A 197 -17.26 -4.91 0.46
N ILE A 198 -17.19 -6.10 1.05
CA ILE A 198 -18.28 -6.74 1.79
C ILE A 198 -17.98 -6.73 3.30
N ALA A 199 -19.03 -6.70 4.11
CA ALA A 199 -18.93 -6.75 5.57
C ALA A 199 -20.22 -7.34 6.15
N GLY A 200 -20.20 -7.73 7.42
CA GLY A 200 -21.39 -8.21 8.13
C GLY A 200 -22.41 -7.13 8.48
N CYS A 201 -22.17 -5.89 8.08
CA CYS A 201 -23.06 -4.75 8.34
C CYS A 201 -23.06 -3.78 7.15
N GLU A 202 -24.07 -2.91 7.11
CA GLU A 202 -24.14 -1.83 6.12
C GLU A 202 -23.09 -0.75 6.46
N LEU A 203 -21.91 -0.83 5.82
CA LEU A 203 -20.77 0.04 6.13
C LEU A 203 -21.09 1.53 6.04
N ARG A 204 -21.92 1.95 5.07
CA ARG A 204 -22.33 3.37 4.95
C ARG A 204 -23.05 3.86 6.19
N LYS A 205 -23.97 3.06 6.73
CA LYS A 205 -24.70 3.40 7.94
C LYS A 205 -23.82 3.29 9.18
N ALA A 206 -23.04 2.22 9.30
CA ALA A 206 -22.19 1.97 10.46
C ALA A 206 -21.07 3.03 10.61
N LEU A 207 -20.52 3.50 9.50
CA LEU A 207 -19.40 4.44 9.46
C LEU A 207 -19.81 5.88 9.09
N ASN A 208 -21.10 6.12 8.89
CA ASN A 208 -21.68 7.38 8.43
C ASN A 208 -20.99 7.92 7.16
N LEU A 209 -20.89 7.06 6.14
CA LEU A 209 -20.20 7.36 4.87
C LEU A 209 -21.19 7.78 3.77
N ASN A 210 -20.84 8.85 3.09
CA ASN A 210 -21.50 9.36 1.89
C ASN A 210 -20.60 9.19 0.66
N ASP A 211 -21.17 9.41 -0.53
CA ASP A 211 -20.36 9.51 -1.73
C ASP A 211 -19.36 10.66 -1.61
N ASN A 212 -18.16 10.44 -2.13
CA ASN A 212 -17.00 11.32 -2.05
C ASN A 212 -16.26 11.34 -0.70
N ASP A 213 -16.71 10.59 0.31
CA ASP A 213 -15.95 10.45 1.55
C ASP A 213 -14.66 9.66 1.33
N LYS A 214 -13.58 10.13 1.96
CA LYS A 214 -12.28 9.46 1.96
C LYS A 214 -12.27 8.34 3.00
N ILE A 215 -11.73 7.20 2.60
CA ILE A 215 -11.57 6.03 3.47
C ILE A 215 -10.20 5.39 3.30
N GLU A 216 -9.82 4.64 4.33
CA GLU A 216 -8.64 3.79 4.34
C GLU A 216 -9.10 2.35 4.57
N VAL A 217 -8.56 1.44 3.77
CA VAL A 217 -8.83 0.00 3.80
C VAL A 217 -7.52 -0.69 4.15
N GLU A 218 -7.49 -1.31 5.32
CA GLU A 218 -6.33 -2.02 5.84
C GLU A 218 -6.44 -3.50 5.49
N VAL A 219 -5.53 -4.01 4.69
CA VAL A 219 -5.42 -5.43 4.35
C VAL A 219 -4.36 -6.04 5.26
N THR A 220 -4.76 -6.94 6.14
CA THR A 220 -3.84 -7.75 6.97
C THR A 220 -3.74 -9.15 6.39
N HIS A 221 -2.52 -9.70 6.34
CA HIS A 221 -2.32 -11.09 5.96
C HIS A 221 -2.45 -11.95 7.21
N ASP A 222 -3.68 -12.20 7.64
CA ASP A 222 -3.95 -13.13 8.74
C ASP A 222 -4.25 -14.51 8.12
N HIS A 223 -3.29 -15.42 8.21
CA HIS A 223 -3.58 -16.85 8.24
C HIS A 223 -3.52 -17.24 9.71
N ASP A 224 -4.68 -17.24 10.38
CA ASP A 224 -4.86 -18.04 11.61
C ASP A 224 -4.86 -19.53 11.25
#